data_AF-A0A933Y962-F1
#
_entry.id   AF-A0A933Y962-F1
#
_cell.length_a   1.000
_cell.length_b   1.000
_cell.length_c   1.000
_cell.angle_alpha   90.00
_cell.angle_beta   90.00
_cell.angle_gamma   90.00
#
_symmetry.space_group_name_H-M   'P 1'
#
loop_
_entity.id
_entity.type
_entity.pdbx_description
1 polymer ?
#
loop_
_entity_poly.entity_id
_entity_poly.type
_entity_poly.pdbx_seq_one_letter_code
_entity_poly.pdbx_strand_id
1 'polypeptide(L)'
;MPFSVSSGALKFLIGWAAVFLFRLIPFRPPNFEPMLATVMPFSKRYGVIGSFLFGFLGIVFFDAVTSGWGSWTAVTAICYGLLGVAAHLFFKNRDASVKNFLLFGIPATVAYDAVTMMIGPIFSHQSLALAVSGQISFTLMHLTGTVVFSVFLSPALYRWVLQNDRFGLSVMQVFAFARPRK
;
A
#
# COMPACT_ATOMS: atom_id res chain seq x y z
N MET A 1 28.97 -9.75 11.78
CA MET A 1 27.70 -10.48 12.06
C MET A 1 26.93 -10.60 10.75
N PRO A 2 26.55 -11.80 10.28
CA PRO A 2 25.77 -11.91 9.05
C PRO A 2 24.34 -11.39 9.29
N PHE A 3 23.92 -10.39 8.52
CA PHE A 3 22.54 -9.93 8.49
C PHE A 3 21.67 -11.00 7.79
N SER A 4 20.90 -11.76 8.57
CA SER A 4 19.88 -12.66 8.04
C SER A 4 18.54 -11.92 7.98
N VAL A 5 18.14 -11.45 6.81
CA VAL A 5 16.79 -10.91 6.61
C VAL A 5 15.81 -12.08 6.54
N SER A 6 14.81 -12.12 7.41
CA SER A 6 13.76 -13.15 7.33
C SER A 6 13.04 -13.04 5.98
N SER A 7 12.67 -14.17 5.37
CA SER A 7 11.89 -14.23 4.11
C SER A 7 10.68 -13.29 4.14
N GLY A 8 10.04 -13.13 5.31
CA GLY A 8 8.96 -12.18 5.54
C GLY A 8 9.38 -10.71 5.38
N ALA A 9 10.45 -10.28 6.06
CA ALA A 9 10.93 -8.89 5.97
C ALA A 9 11.37 -8.54 4.54
N LEU A 10 12.01 -9.47 3.83
CA LEU A 10 12.40 -9.26 2.44
C LEU A 10 11.17 -9.04 1.53
N LYS A 11 10.14 -9.87 1.65
CA LYS A 11 8.89 -9.69 0.90
C LYS A 11 8.16 -8.39 1.26
N PHE A 12 8.22 -8.00 2.54
CA PHE A 12 7.66 -6.73 2.99
C PHE A 12 8.33 -5.58 2.24
N LEU A 13 9.67 -5.56 2.25
CA LEU A 13 10.47 -4.54 1.58
C LEU A 13 10.27 -4.54 0.06
N ILE A 14 10.21 -5.72 -0.58
CA ILE A 14 9.95 -5.82 -2.03
C ILE A 14 8.57 -5.28 -2.37
N GLY A 15 7.52 -5.66 -1.63
CA GLY A 15 6.17 -5.15 -1.89
C GLY A 15 6.08 -3.64 -1.66
N TRP A 16 6.69 -3.15 -0.58
CA TRP A 16 6.73 -1.72 -0.29
C TRP A 16 7.49 -0.95 -1.37
N ALA A 17 8.67 -1.42 -1.76
CA ALA A 17 9.50 -0.82 -2.81
C ALA A 17 8.79 -0.85 -4.17
N ALA A 18 8.11 -1.95 -4.52
CA ALA A 18 7.36 -2.06 -5.76
C ALA A 18 6.23 -1.02 -5.83
N VAL A 19 5.45 -0.86 -4.74
CA VAL A 19 4.43 0.19 -4.65
C VAL A 19 5.09 1.58 -4.73
N PHE A 20 6.16 1.81 -3.99
CA PHE A 20 6.88 3.08 -3.99
C PHE A 20 7.39 3.46 -5.39
N LEU A 21 8.03 2.53 -6.10
CA LEU A 21 8.52 2.74 -7.46
C LEU A 21 7.36 2.94 -8.46
N PHE A 22 6.26 2.21 -8.32
CA PHE A 22 5.07 2.43 -9.14
C PHE A 22 4.54 3.86 -8.97
N ARG A 23 4.58 4.39 -7.74
CA ARG A 23 4.14 5.76 -7.47
C ARG A 23 5.03 6.81 -8.12
N LEU A 24 6.30 6.51 -8.38
CA LEU A 24 7.24 7.41 -9.04
C LEU A 24 7.06 7.46 -10.57
N ILE A 25 6.18 6.62 -11.15
CA ILE A 25 5.87 6.67 -12.58
C ILE A 25 5.22 8.02 -12.91
N PRO A 26 5.80 8.82 -13.83
CA PRO A 26 5.26 10.12 -14.20
C PRO A 26 3.94 9.97 -14.97
N PHE A 27 3.09 11.01 -14.93
CA PHE A 27 1.80 11.08 -15.62
C PHE A 27 0.76 10.01 -15.25
N ARG A 28 0.97 9.29 -14.14
CA ARG A 28 -0.06 8.43 -13.59
C ARG A 28 -1.21 9.27 -13.01
N PRO A 29 -2.45 8.79 -13.10
CA PRO A 29 -3.55 9.43 -12.38
C PRO A 29 -3.29 9.38 -10.85
N PRO A 30 -3.61 10.45 -10.10
CA PRO A 30 -3.46 10.47 -8.65
C PRO A 30 -4.23 9.33 -7.98
N ASN A 31 -3.63 8.68 -6.98
CA ASN A 31 -4.20 7.55 -6.23
C ASN A 31 -4.67 6.34 -7.08
N PHE A 32 -4.42 6.32 -8.39
CA PHE A 32 -4.50 5.11 -9.20
C PHE A 32 -3.19 4.33 -9.02
N GLU A 33 -3.08 3.62 -7.89
CA GLU A 33 -1.85 2.98 -7.47
C GLU A 33 -2.10 1.72 -6.64
N PRO A 34 -1.16 0.76 -6.62
CA PRO A 34 -1.34 -0.53 -5.95
C PRO A 34 -1.19 -0.47 -4.42
N MET A 35 -1.25 0.71 -3.79
CA MET A 35 -1.02 0.89 -2.34
C MET A 35 -2.02 0.07 -1.51
N LEU A 36 -3.31 0.37 -1.63
CA LEU A 36 -4.36 -0.32 -0.89
C LEU A 36 -4.41 -1.82 -1.26
N ALA A 37 -4.27 -2.12 -2.55
CA ALA A 37 -4.27 -3.49 -3.07
C ALA A 37 -3.12 -4.37 -2.53
N THR A 38 -1.98 -3.75 -2.19
CA THR A 38 -0.84 -4.43 -1.57
C THR A 38 -1.01 -4.53 -0.05
N VAL A 39 -1.46 -3.44 0.58
CA VAL A 39 -1.72 -3.40 2.03
C VAL A 39 -2.70 -4.47 2.47
N MET A 40 -3.80 -4.70 1.74
CA MET A 40 -4.81 -5.69 2.12
C MET A 40 -4.24 -7.10 2.38
N PRO A 41 -3.57 -7.77 1.42
CA PRO A 41 -2.97 -9.09 1.67
C PRO A 41 -1.79 -9.04 2.63
N PHE A 42 -0.98 -7.98 2.60
CA PHE A 42 0.16 -7.83 3.51
C PHE A 42 -0.30 -7.71 4.97
N SER A 43 -1.44 -7.04 5.19
CA SER A 43 -1.94 -6.77 6.53
C SER A 43 -2.20 -8.05 7.31
N LYS A 44 -2.62 -9.12 6.63
CA LYS A 44 -2.86 -10.41 7.25
C LYS A 44 -1.57 -11.10 7.74
N ARG A 45 -0.43 -10.86 7.09
CA ARG A 45 0.88 -11.45 7.47
C ARG A 45 1.66 -10.57 8.45
N TYR A 46 1.62 -9.25 8.28
CA TYR A 46 2.55 -8.33 8.98
C TYR A 46 1.94 -7.56 10.15
N GLY A 47 0.68 -7.86 10.50
CA GLY A 47 0.05 -7.30 11.71
C GLY A 47 -0.29 -5.81 11.60
N VAL A 48 -0.80 -5.25 12.69
CA VAL A 48 -1.20 -3.84 12.79
C VAL A 48 -0.04 -2.90 12.47
N ILE A 49 1.11 -3.07 13.13
CA ILE A 49 2.27 -2.17 13.01
C ILE A 49 2.84 -2.21 11.58
N GLY A 50 3.05 -3.41 11.03
CA GLY A 50 3.56 -3.56 9.67
C GLY A 50 2.62 -2.93 8.63
N SER A 51 1.31 -3.09 8.80
CA SER A 51 0.31 -2.49 7.91
C SER A 51 0.28 -0.97 7.99
N PHE A 52 0.34 -0.43 9.22
CA PHE A 52 0.40 1.01 9.44
C PHE A 52 1.65 1.60 8.78
N LEU A 53 2.83 1.04 9.07
CA LEU A 53 4.09 1.53 8.53
C LEU A 53 4.14 1.42 7.01
N PHE A 54 3.56 0.37 6.43
CA PHE A 54 3.51 0.21 4.97
C PHE A 54 2.82 1.41 4.31
N GLY A 55 1.61 1.76 4.77
CA GLY A 55 0.85 2.89 4.24
C GLY A 55 1.48 4.24 4.61
N PHE A 56 1.83 4.43 5.88
CA PHE A 56 2.38 5.69 6.39
C PHE A 56 3.70 6.07 5.73
N LEU A 57 4.69 5.17 5.77
CA LEU A 57 6.01 5.45 5.17
C LEU A 57 5.92 5.52 3.64
N GLY A 58 4.98 4.78 3.03
CA GLY A 58 4.71 4.83 1.60
C GLY A 58 4.33 6.22 1.11
N ILE A 59 3.68 7.03 1.96
CA ILE A 59 3.37 8.44 1.66
C ILE A 59 4.52 9.35 2.06
N VAL A 60 5.00 9.24 3.30
CA VAL A 60 6.04 10.15 3.83
C VAL A 60 7.28 10.18 2.94
N PHE A 61 7.75 9.01 2.49
CA PHE A 61 8.91 8.94 1.60
C PHE A 61 8.58 9.35 0.17
N PHE A 62 7.37 9.08 -0.31
CA PHE A 62 6.99 9.45 -1.67
C PHE A 62 6.95 10.98 -1.81
N ASP A 63 6.32 11.65 -0.85
CA ASP A 63 6.24 13.10 -0.80
C ASP A 63 7.63 13.71 -0.57
N ALA A 64 8.48 13.11 0.28
CA ALA A 64 9.85 13.57 0.48
C ALA A 64 10.67 13.65 -0.82
N VAL A 65 10.41 12.75 -1.78
CA VAL A 65 11.14 12.67 -3.06
C VAL A 65 10.47 13.47 -4.17
N THR A 66 9.19 13.83 -4.04
CA THR A 66 8.41 14.44 -5.13
C THR A 66 7.99 15.88 -4.83
N SER A 67 7.00 16.08 -3.96
CA SER A 67 6.38 17.38 -3.69
C SER A 67 6.92 18.11 -2.46
N GLY A 68 7.73 17.43 -1.64
CA GLY A 68 8.06 17.87 -0.29
C GLY A 68 6.93 17.59 0.71
N TRP A 69 7.20 17.88 1.99
CA TRP A 69 6.24 17.67 3.08
C TRP A 69 5.32 18.86 3.28
N GLY A 70 4.03 18.58 3.53
CA GLY A 70 3.03 19.59 3.86
C GLY A 70 1.81 19.03 4.60
N SER A 71 0.76 19.84 4.70
CA SER A 71 -0.53 19.42 5.29
C SER A 71 -1.10 18.19 4.56
N TRP A 72 -0.89 18.14 3.24
CA TRP A 72 -1.26 16.98 2.43
C TRP A 72 -0.57 15.70 2.89
N THR A 73 0.76 15.72 3.06
CA THR A 73 1.54 14.59 3.56
C THR A 73 1.05 14.13 4.93
N ALA A 74 0.83 15.07 5.86
CA ALA A 74 0.43 14.75 7.21
C ALA A 74 -0.90 13.99 7.25
N VAL A 75 -1.92 14.52 6.57
CA VAL A 75 -3.26 13.90 6.54
C VAL A 75 -3.22 12.58 5.77
N THR A 76 -2.65 12.57 4.56
CA THR A 76 -2.66 11.38 3.70
C THR A 76 -1.83 10.23 4.27
N ALA A 77 -0.68 10.49 4.90
CA ALA A 77 0.15 9.46 5.52
C ALA A 77 -0.57 8.80 6.70
N ILE A 78 -1.23 9.60 7.55
CA ILE A 78 -2.03 9.08 8.66
C ILE A 78 -3.21 8.28 8.12
N CYS A 79 -3.94 8.80 7.13
CA CYS A 79 -5.07 8.08 6.51
C CYS A 79 -4.63 6.72 5.95
N TYR A 80 -3.54 6.67 5.17
CA TYR A 80 -3.04 5.40 4.63
C TYR A 80 -2.52 4.45 5.72
N GLY A 81 -1.86 4.97 6.75
CA GLY A 81 -1.47 4.17 7.91
C GLY A 81 -2.68 3.55 8.62
N LEU A 82 -3.71 4.35 8.89
CA LEU A 82 -4.95 3.89 9.52
C LEU A 82 -5.74 2.92 8.63
N LEU A 83 -5.74 3.12 7.31
CA LEU A 83 -6.28 2.13 6.37
C LEU A 83 -5.55 0.79 6.48
N GLY A 84 -4.22 0.81 6.67
CA GLY A 84 -3.45 -0.40 6.95
C GLY A 84 -3.89 -1.10 8.23
N VAL A 85 -4.12 -0.34 9.31
CA VAL A 85 -4.66 -0.88 10.56
C VAL A 85 -6.05 -1.48 10.33
N ALA A 86 -6.95 -0.75 9.67
CA ALA A 86 -8.29 -1.20 9.35
C ALA A 86 -8.28 -2.47 8.49
N ALA A 87 -7.36 -2.56 7.53
CA ALA A 87 -7.18 -3.75 6.70
C ALA A 87 -6.80 -4.95 7.56
N HIS A 88 -5.83 -4.81 8.47
CA HIS A 88 -5.46 -5.90 9.37
C HIS A 88 -6.65 -6.35 10.22
N LEU A 89 -7.38 -5.41 10.82
CA LEU A 89 -8.56 -5.72 11.64
C LEU A 89 -9.68 -6.40 10.85
N PHE A 90 -9.83 -6.04 9.57
CA PHE A 90 -10.81 -6.64 8.68
C PHE A 90 -10.41 -8.06 8.24
N PHE A 91 -9.15 -8.26 7.82
CA PHE A 91 -8.66 -9.50 7.22
C PHE A 91 -8.09 -10.53 8.22
N LYS A 92 -7.81 -10.15 9.48
CA LYS A 92 -7.27 -11.09 10.48
C LYS A 92 -8.13 -12.36 10.63
N ASN A 93 -9.46 -12.20 10.56
CA ASN A 93 -10.44 -13.28 10.73
C ASN A 93 -11.27 -13.54 9.46
N ARG A 94 -10.84 -13.04 8.29
CA ARG A 94 -11.56 -13.19 7.01
C ARG A 94 -10.64 -13.73 5.95
N ASP A 95 -11.18 -14.53 5.03
CA ASP A 95 -10.40 -15.04 3.92
C ASP A 95 -9.91 -13.93 3.00
N ALA A 96 -8.71 -14.12 2.45
CA ALA A 96 -8.13 -13.19 1.51
C ALA A 96 -8.62 -13.54 0.09
N SER A 97 -9.90 -13.24 -0.15
CA SER A 97 -10.61 -13.51 -1.41
C SER A 97 -10.92 -12.20 -2.13
N VAL A 98 -11.13 -12.27 -3.45
CA VAL A 98 -11.53 -11.11 -4.28
C VAL A 98 -12.76 -10.41 -3.68
N LYS A 99 -13.75 -11.19 -3.23
CA LYS A 99 -14.95 -10.65 -2.56
C LYS A 99 -14.59 -9.81 -1.35
N ASN A 100 -13.74 -10.31 -0.46
CA ASN A 100 -13.35 -9.58 0.75
C ASN A 100 -12.42 -8.40 0.44
N PHE A 101 -11.56 -8.50 -0.58
CA PHE A 101 -10.76 -7.37 -1.07
C PHE A 101 -11.64 -6.24 -1.58
N LEU A 102 -12.69 -6.53 -2.36
CA LEU A 102 -13.63 -5.52 -2.81
C LEU A 102 -14.50 -4.97 -1.66
N LEU A 103 -14.97 -5.84 -0.76
CA LEU A 103 -15.79 -5.47 0.38
C LEU A 103 -15.06 -4.54 1.35
N PHE A 104 -13.74 -4.64 1.44
CA PHE A 104 -12.91 -3.69 2.18
C PHE A 104 -12.50 -2.48 1.32
N GLY A 105 -11.96 -2.75 0.12
CA GLY A 105 -11.32 -1.75 -0.72
C GLY A 105 -12.27 -0.63 -1.15
N ILE A 106 -13.48 -0.96 -1.61
CA ILE A 106 -14.45 0.05 -2.06
C ILE A 106 -14.80 1.05 -0.94
N PRO A 107 -15.32 0.62 0.23
CA PRO A 107 -15.64 1.57 1.30
C PRO A 107 -14.39 2.25 1.88
N ALA A 108 -13.23 1.57 1.92
CA ALA A 108 -11.98 2.18 2.36
C ALA A 108 -11.56 3.34 1.44
N THR A 109 -11.66 3.17 0.13
CA THR A 109 -11.36 4.21 -0.86
C THR A 109 -12.31 5.39 -0.72
N VAL A 110 -13.62 5.15 -0.61
CA VAL A 110 -14.60 6.24 -0.40
C VAL A 110 -14.32 6.99 0.90
N ALA A 111 -14.04 6.29 1.99
CA ALA A 111 -13.74 6.92 3.28
C ALA A 111 -12.44 7.73 3.23
N TYR A 112 -11.39 7.20 2.60
CA TYR A 112 -10.12 7.89 2.39
C TYR A 112 -10.31 9.18 1.60
N ASP A 113 -11.03 9.10 0.49
CA ASP A 113 -11.31 10.24 -0.37
C ASP A 113 -12.15 11.29 0.35
N ALA A 114 -13.17 10.88 1.11
CA ALA A 114 -13.98 11.80 1.90
C ALA A 114 -13.16 12.56 2.94
N VAL A 115 -12.21 11.89 3.62
CA VAL A 115 -11.34 12.52 4.61
C VAL A 115 -10.31 13.44 3.94
N THR A 116 -9.68 12.99 2.86
CA THR A 116 -8.63 13.76 2.19
C THR A 116 -9.18 14.94 1.39
N MET A 117 -10.41 14.86 0.89
CA MET A 117 -11.13 16.00 0.31
C MET A 117 -11.19 17.18 1.28
N MET A 118 -11.30 16.92 2.60
CA MET A 118 -11.39 17.97 3.62
C MET A 118 -10.11 18.79 3.77
N ILE A 119 -8.99 18.37 3.17
CA ILE A 119 -7.74 19.14 3.20
C ILE A 119 -7.96 20.52 2.56
N GLY A 120 -8.64 20.60 1.41
CA GLY A 120 -8.92 21.86 0.72
C GLY A 120 -9.78 22.81 1.56
N PRO A 121 -10.97 22.39 2.04
CA PRO A 121 -11.80 23.20 2.92
C PRO A 121 -11.12 23.64 4.22
N ILE A 122 -10.36 22.75 4.88
CA ILE A 122 -9.76 23.04 6.18
C ILE A 122 -8.52 23.94 6.06
N PHE A 123 -7.62 23.65 5.11
CA PHE A 123 -6.30 24.29 5.04
C PHE A 123 -6.19 25.33 3.91
N SER A 124 -7.12 25.35 2.97
CA SER A 124 -7.08 26.28 1.81
C SER A 124 -8.37 27.10 1.67
N HIS A 125 -9.28 27.02 2.64
CA HIS A 125 -10.57 27.73 2.66
C HIS A 125 -11.42 27.50 1.39
N GLN A 126 -11.20 26.39 0.70
CA GLN A 126 -11.99 26.00 -0.46
C GLN A 126 -13.44 25.74 -0.03
N SER A 127 -14.43 26.21 -0.80
CA SER A 127 -15.82 25.87 -0.50
C SER A 127 -16.04 24.35 -0.54
N LEU A 128 -16.86 23.84 0.39
CA LEU A 128 -17.17 22.41 0.44
C LEU A 128 -17.83 21.92 -0.86
N ALA A 129 -18.69 22.75 -1.47
CA ALA A 129 -19.33 22.42 -2.75
C ALA A 129 -18.30 22.24 -3.88
N LEU A 130 -17.28 23.11 -3.95
CA LEU A 130 -16.22 22.97 -4.94
C LEU A 130 -15.35 21.73 -4.67
N ALA A 131 -15.03 21.47 -3.40
CA ALA A 131 -14.28 20.27 -3.02
C ALA A 131 -15.03 18.99 -3.41
N VAL A 132 -16.33 18.90 -3.08
CA VAL A 132 -17.19 17.75 -3.41
C VAL A 132 -17.34 17.55 -4.92
N SER A 133 -17.57 18.63 -5.69
CA SER A 133 -17.72 18.51 -7.14
C SER A 133 -16.48 17.95 -7.83
N GLY A 134 -15.28 18.39 -7.43
CA GLY A 134 -14.02 17.80 -7.92
C GLY A 134 -13.79 16.38 -7.41
N GLN A 135 -14.22 16.09 -6.17
CA GLN A 135 -14.02 14.79 -5.53
C GLN A 135 -14.80 13.68 -6.22
N ILE A 136 -15.99 13.92 -6.78
CA ILE A 136 -16.78 12.87 -7.43
C ILE A 136 -15.99 12.19 -8.55
N SER A 137 -15.45 12.96 -9.49
CA SER A 137 -14.66 12.43 -10.61
C SER A 137 -13.38 11.75 -10.13
N PHE A 138 -12.74 12.31 -9.12
CA PHE A 138 -11.56 11.72 -8.48
C PHE A 138 -11.86 10.36 -7.86
N THR A 139 -12.93 10.27 -7.07
CA THR A 139 -13.31 9.03 -6.39
C THR A 139 -13.72 7.94 -7.37
N LEU A 140 -14.38 8.27 -8.48
CA LEU A 140 -14.69 7.28 -9.52
C LEU A 140 -13.43 6.69 -10.16
N MET A 141 -12.44 7.54 -10.45
CA MET A 141 -11.15 7.08 -10.98
C MET A 141 -10.41 6.22 -9.94
N HIS A 142 -10.35 6.67 -8.68
CA HIS A 142 -9.68 5.96 -7.59
C HIS A 142 -10.35 4.61 -7.29
N LEU A 143 -11.69 4.56 -7.31
CA LEU A 143 -12.47 3.31 -7.20
C LEU A 143 -12.19 2.36 -8.36
N THR A 144 -12.06 2.87 -9.58
CA THR A 144 -11.71 2.04 -10.74
C THR A 144 -10.36 1.34 -10.52
N GLY A 145 -9.34 2.09 -10.09
CA GLY A 145 -8.04 1.52 -9.73
C GLY A 145 -8.16 0.51 -8.59
N THR A 146 -8.92 0.84 -7.55
CA THR A 146 -9.17 -0.05 -6.41
C THR A 146 -9.77 -1.37 -6.85
N VAL A 147 -10.81 -1.35 -7.69
CA VAL A 147 -11.47 -2.56 -8.20
C VAL A 147 -10.50 -3.38 -9.05
N VAL A 148 -9.83 -2.77 -10.03
CA VAL A 148 -8.88 -3.46 -10.91
C VAL A 148 -7.77 -4.14 -10.08
N PHE A 149 -7.12 -3.41 -9.18
CA PHE A 149 -6.04 -4.00 -8.38
C PHE A 149 -6.54 -5.01 -7.35
N SER A 150 -7.74 -4.82 -6.77
CA SER A 150 -8.33 -5.79 -5.83
C SER A 150 -8.69 -7.12 -6.50
N VAL A 151 -9.10 -7.08 -7.77
CA VAL A 151 -9.47 -8.27 -8.54
C VAL A 151 -8.22 -9.01 -9.03
N PHE A 152 -7.24 -8.30 -9.58
CA PHE A 152 -6.10 -8.93 -10.25
C PHE A 152 -4.84 -9.03 -9.38
N LEU A 153 -4.50 -7.95 -8.67
CA LEU A 153 -3.22 -7.84 -7.98
C LEU A 153 -3.28 -8.40 -6.55
N SER A 154 -4.29 -8.05 -5.75
CA SER A 154 -4.40 -8.50 -4.36
C SER A 154 -4.39 -10.03 -4.19
N PRO A 155 -5.08 -10.83 -5.02
CA PRO A 155 -5.02 -12.28 -4.93
C PRO A 155 -3.63 -12.84 -5.29
N ALA A 156 -2.97 -12.27 -6.31
CA ALA A 156 -1.63 -12.67 -6.70
C ALA A 156 -0.61 -12.38 -5.58
N LEU A 157 -0.69 -11.18 -4.99
CA LEU A 157 0.13 -10.79 -3.85
C LEU A 157 -0.15 -11.64 -2.62
N TYR A 158 -1.41 -11.99 -2.34
CA TYR A 158 -1.76 -12.89 -1.24
C TYR A 158 -1.07 -14.25 -1.38
N ARG A 159 -1.13 -14.87 -2.57
CA ARG A 159 -0.46 -16.15 -2.85
C ARG A 159 1.04 -16.01 -2.69
N TRP A 160 1.65 -14.96 -3.26
CA TRP A 160 3.08 -14.74 -3.13
C TRP A 160 3.53 -14.48 -1.69
N VAL A 161 2.81 -13.64 -0.95
CA VAL A 161 3.19 -13.26 0.41
C VAL A 161 2.91 -14.36 1.40
N LEU A 162 1.72 -14.96 1.42
CA LEU A 162 1.34 -15.93 2.46
C LEU A 162 1.59 -17.39 2.07
N GLN A 163 1.53 -17.78 0.79
CA GLN A 163 1.60 -19.20 0.41
C GLN A 163 3.00 -19.67 -0.02
N ASN A 164 3.94 -18.75 -0.29
CA ASN A 164 5.29 -19.10 -0.78
C ASN A 164 6.41 -18.82 0.25
N ASP A 165 6.71 -19.69 1.21
CA ASP A 165 7.77 -19.39 2.19
C ASP A 165 9.21 -19.37 1.63
N ARG A 166 9.41 -19.84 0.39
CA ARG A 166 10.71 -19.98 -0.28
C ARG A 166 11.21 -18.68 -0.92
N PHE A 167 11.60 -17.70 -0.11
CA PHE A 167 12.49 -16.61 -0.53
C PHE A 167 13.45 -16.27 0.63
N GLY A 168 14.30 -17.24 0.98
CA GLY A 168 15.45 -17.01 1.84
C GLY A 168 16.66 -16.70 0.98
N LEU A 169 17.06 -15.42 0.89
CA LEU A 169 18.38 -15.07 0.35
C LEU A 169 19.42 -15.37 1.44
N SER A 170 19.95 -16.59 1.44
CA SER A 170 21.17 -16.89 2.19
C SER A 170 22.36 -16.41 1.38
N VAL A 171 23.04 -15.36 1.84
CA VAL A 171 24.28 -14.83 1.23
C VAL A 171 25.36 -15.92 1.11
N MET A 172 25.28 -17.03 1.86
CA MET A 172 26.19 -18.15 1.72
C MET A 172 25.99 -18.98 0.43
N GLN A 173 24.82 -18.95 -0.21
CA GLN A 173 24.56 -19.76 -1.41
C GLN A 173 25.23 -19.17 -2.67
N VAL A 174 25.44 -17.86 -2.72
CA VAL A 174 26.12 -17.19 -3.85
C VAL A 174 27.62 -17.53 -3.87
N PHE A 175 28.24 -17.72 -2.71
CA PHE A 175 29.67 -18.07 -2.61
C PHE A 175 29.94 -19.58 -2.57
N ALA A 176 28.94 -20.43 -2.31
CA ALA A 176 29.11 -21.88 -2.33
C ALA A 176 29.30 -22.45 -3.75
N PHE A 177 28.86 -21.73 -4.79
CA PHE A 177 29.10 -22.09 -6.19
C PHE A 177 30.49 -21.69 -6.72
N ALA A 178 31.30 -20.99 -5.93
CA ALA A 178 32.62 -20.50 -6.33
C ALA A 178 33.79 -21.29 -5.72
N ARG A 179 33.58 -22.54 -5.26
CA ARG A 179 34.70 -23.44 -4.94
C ARG A 179 35.01 -24.33 -6.13
N PRO A 180 36.20 -24.22 -6.76
CA PRO A 180 36.64 -25.23 -7.70
C PRO A 180 36.76 -26.56 -6.94
N ARG A 181 36.11 -27.60 -7.47
CA ARG A 181 36.35 -28.97 -7.03
C ARG A 181 37.83 -29.27 -7.29
N LYS A 182 38.59 -29.55 -6.23
CA LYS A 182 39.88 -30.23 -6.34
C LYS A 182 39.62 -31.73 -6.47
#